data_AF-A0A7C1P239-F1
#
_entry.id   AF-A0A7C1P239-F1
#
_cell.length_a   1.000
_cell.length_b   1.000
_cell.length_c   1.000
_cell.angle_alpha   90.00
_cell.angle_beta   90.00
_cell.angle_gamma   90.00
#
_symmetry.space_group_name_H-M   'P 1'
#
loop_
_entity.id
_entity.type
_entity.pdbx_description
1 polymer ?
#
loop_
_entity_poly.entity_id
_entity_poly.type
_entity_poly.pdbx_seq_one_letter_code
_entity_poly.pdbx_strand_id
1 'polypeptide(L)'
;RDDNTYWTETLSADGIFHLKPLDEIETLANGVDATLLLCGHSHIPRAVQLSDGRLIVNPGSIGCPGFDYDVPVYHKAQAGTPFASYAILEKTDRGWQPSFRLVRYDNLAMAELARRHGMMDWVSALSSGWIA
;
A
#
# COMPACT_ATOMS: atom_id res chain seq x y z
N ARG A 1 -9.38 -8.70 -11.93
CA ARG A 1 -7.91 -8.86 -11.74
C ARG A 1 -7.71 -9.51 -10.37
N ASP A 2 -6.53 -10.08 -10.10
CA ASP A 2 -6.23 -10.73 -8.82
C ASP A 2 -5.93 -9.67 -7.74
N ASP A 3 -6.57 -9.79 -6.58
CA ASP A 3 -6.44 -8.86 -5.45
C ASP A 3 -5.06 -8.96 -4.77
N ASN A 4 -4.32 -10.06 -4.97
CA ASN A 4 -2.97 -10.23 -4.44
C ASN A 4 -1.88 -9.60 -5.35
N THR A 5 -2.27 -9.01 -6.48
CA THR A 5 -1.29 -8.37 -7.37
C THR A 5 -0.86 -7.03 -6.78
N TYR A 6 0.45 -6.85 -6.55
CA TYR A 6 1.03 -5.54 -6.30
C TYR A 6 1.08 -4.73 -7.60
N TRP A 7 0.21 -3.74 -7.74
CA TRP A 7 0.15 -2.93 -8.96
C TRP A 7 1.35 -2.00 -9.10
N THR A 8 1.73 -1.33 -8.01
CA THR A 8 2.78 -0.31 -8.03
C THR A 8 4.14 -0.82 -7.56
N GLU A 9 4.20 -2.01 -6.98
CA GLU A 9 5.44 -2.58 -6.48
C GLU A 9 5.83 -3.87 -7.20
N THR A 10 7.13 -4.12 -7.25
CA THR A 10 7.73 -5.41 -7.59
C THR A 10 8.66 -5.86 -6.46
N LEU A 11 8.97 -7.14 -6.41
CA LEU A 11 9.87 -7.72 -5.41
C LEU A 11 11.20 -8.09 -6.06
N SER A 12 12.31 -7.79 -5.39
CA SER A 12 13.60 -8.42 -5.71
C SER A 12 13.60 -9.89 -5.30
N ALA A 13 14.60 -10.65 -5.74
CA ALA A 13 14.81 -12.04 -5.32
C ALA A 13 14.98 -12.16 -3.79
N ASP A 14 15.48 -11.11 -3.13
CA ASP A 14 15.66 -11.04 -1.68
C ASP A 14 14.40 -10.53 -0.94
N GLY A 15 13.26 -10.41 -1.63
CA GLY A 15 12.00 -10.00 -1.01
C GLY A 15 11.90 -8.51 -0.68
N ILE A 16 12.67 -7.66 -1.37
CA ILE A 16 12.65 -6.21 -1.16
C ILE A 16 11.69 -5.57 -2.15
N PHE A 17 10.79 -4.72 -1.66
CA PHE A 17 9.88 -3.96 -2.51
C PHE A 17 10.60 -2.83 -3.26
N HIS A 18 10.34 -2.77 -4.56
CA HIS A 18 10.75 -1.68 -5.45
C HIS A 18 9.54 -1.09 -6.17
N LEU A 19 9.64 0.16 -6.61
CA LEU A 19 8.68 0.70 -7.58
C LEU A 19 8.76 -0.14 -8.87
N LYS A 20 7.61 -0.64 -9.32
CA LYS A 20 7.52 -1.40 -10.56
C LYS A 20 7.84 -0.49 -11.77
N PRO A 21 8.52 -0.98 -12.83
CA PRO A 21 8.70 -0.24 -14.07
C PRO A 21 7.37 0.25 -14.64
N LEU A 22 7.36 1.45 -15.24
CA LEU A 22 6.12 2.11 -15.68
C LEU A 22 5.35 1.27 -16.72
N ASP A 23 6.05 0.65 -17.66
CA ASP A 23 5.49 -0.20 -18.71
C ASP A 23 4.80 -1.46 -18.16
N GLU A 24 5.34 -2.04 -17.08
CA GLU A 24 4.67 -3.14 -16.37
C GLU A 24 3.40 -2.65 -15.64
N ILE A 25 3.44 -1.47 -15.02
CA ILE A 25 2.25 -0.85 -14.39
C ILE A 25 1.18 -0.58 -15.46
N GLU A 26 1.56 -0.05 -16.62
CA GLU A 26 0.65 0.20 -17.74
C GLU A 26 0.08 -1.08 -18.33
N THR A 27 0.87 -2.15 -18.40
CA THR A 27 0.39 -3.49 -18.75
C THR A 27 -0.68 -3.96 -17.76
N LEU A 28 -0.49 -3.66 -16.46
CA LEU A 28 -1.50 -3.88 -15.45
C LEU A 28 -2.70 -2.90 -15.52
N ALA A 29 -2.63 -1.83 -16.30
CA ALA A 29 -3.75 -0.92 -16.53
C ALA A 29 -4.47 -1.18 -17.87
N ASN A 30 -3.97 -2.09 -18.70
CA ASN A 30 -4.56 -2.40 -20.01
C ASN A 30 -6.02 -2.84 -19.88
N GLY A 31 -6.87 -2.30 -20.77
CA GLY A 31 -8.31 -2.56 -20.84
C GLY A 31 -9.16 -1.83 -19.79
N VAL A 32 -8.58 -0.89 -19.02
CA VAL A 32 -9.31 -0.09 -18.03
C VAL A 32 -9.44 1.35 -18.52
N ASP A 33 -10.61 1.75 -18.98
CA ASP A 33 -10.86 3.09 -19.55
C ASP A 33 -11.10 4.19 -18.50
N ALA A 34 -10.89 3.89 -17.21
CA ALA A 34 -11.03 4.86 -16.14
C ALA A 34 -9.82 5.82 -16.08
N THR A 35 -10.10 7.11 -15.87
CA THR A 35 -9.05 8.14 -15.68
C THR A 35 -8.33 8.05 -14.33
N LEU A 36 -8.92 7.32 -13.39
CA LEU A 36 -8.40 7.04 -12.05
C LEU A 36 -8.55 5.55 -11.77
N LEU A 37 -7.46 4.91 -11.36
CA LEU A 37 -7.40 3.50 -10.98
C LEU A 37 -6.98 3.42 -9.52
N LEU A 38 -7.73 2.64 -8.74
CA LEU A 38 -7.46 2.44 -7.31
C LEU A 38 -6.93 1.04 -7.10
N CYS A 39 -5.86 0.94 -6.32
CA CYS A 39 -5.25 -0.33 -5.95
C CYS A 39 -4.89 -0.32 -4.45
N GLY A 40 -4.39 -1.44 -3.96
CA GLY A 40 -4.01 -1.61 -2.56
C GLY A 40 -3.03 -2.75 -2.40
N HIS A 41 -3.28 -3.61 -1.41
CA HIS A 41 -2.53 -4.82 -1.10
C HIS A 41 -1.11 -4.61 -0.57
N SER A 42 -0.27 -3.76 -1.16
CA SER A 42 1.09 -3.51 -0.64
C SER A 42 1.13 -2.67 0.63
N HIS A 43 0.01 -2.03 1.00
CA HIS A 43 -0.12 -1.12 2.15
C HIS A 43 0.79 0.12 2.12
N ILE A 44 1.53 0.32 1.02
CA ILE A 44 2.44 1.45 0.82
C ILE A 44 1.70 2.57 0.06
N PRO A 45 1.58 3.78 0.63
CA PRO A 45 0.91 4.90 -0.04
C PRO A 45 1.69 5.32 -1.28
N ARG A 46 1.03 5.36 -2.44
CA ARG A 46 1.67 5.70 -3.72
C ARG A 46 0.70 6.23 -4.75
N ALA A 47 1.16 7.19 -5.55
CA ALA A 47 0.50 7.63 -6.77
C ALA A 47 1.46 7.48 -7.95
N VAL A 48 0.96 6.96 -9.08
CA VAL A 48 1.71 6.80 -10.33
C VAL A 48 0.89 7.39 -11.48
N GLN A 49 1.48 8.35 -12.19
CA GLN A 49 0.92 8.91 -13.41
C GLN A 49 1.35 8.02 -14.59
N LEU A 50 0.38 7.47 -15.32
CA LEU A 50 0.64 6.70 -16.54
C LEU A 50 0.94 7.63 -17.73
N SER A 51 1.61 7.10 -18.75
CA SER A 51 2.00 7.85 -19.96
C SER A 51 0.81 8.41 -20.73
N ASP A 52 -0.36 7.79 -20.60
CA ASP A 52 -1.62 8.22 -21.23
C ASP A 52 -2.43 9.21 -20.38
N GLY A 53 -1.91 9.65 -19.23
CA GLY A 53 -2.56 10.63 -18.35
C GLY A 53 -3.52 10.04 -17.31
N ARG A 54 -3.75 8.72 -17.30
CA ARG A 54 -4.48 8.07 -16.19
C ARG A 54 -3.65 8.07 -14.91
N LEU A 55 -4.32 8.11 -13.75
CA LEU A 55 -3.67 8.11 -12.45
C LEU A 55 -3.96 6.80 -11.71
N ILE A 56 -2.93 6.13 -11.19
CA ILE A 56 -3.06 5.01 -10.25
C ILE A 56 -2.78 5.48 -8.83
N VAL A 57 -3.64 5.12 -7.88
CA VAL A 57 -3.45 5.43 -6.46
C VAL A 57 -3.60 4.20 -5.58
N ASN A 58 -2.59 3.95 -4.74
CA ASN A 58 -2.65 3.09 -3.57
C ASN A 58 -2.70 3.99 -2.33
N PRO A 59 -3.79 4.01 -1.54
CA PRO A 59 -3.93 4.89 -0.38
C PRO A 59 -3.06 4.46 0.82
N GLY A 60 -2.41 3.30 0.75
CA GLY A 60 -1.81 2.63 1.88
C GLY A 60 -2.84 1.85 2.69
N SER A 61 -2.56 1.65 3.98
CA SER A 61 -3.42 0.88 4.88
C SER A 61 -3.89 1.68 6.08
N ILE A 62 -5.18 1.58 6.40
CA ILE A 62 -5.78 2.19 7.60
C ILE A 62 -5.35 1.44 8.86
N GLY A 63 -5.43 0.10 8.86
CA GLY A 63 -5.34 -0.71 10.08
C GLY A 63 -4.16 -1.67 10.13
N CYS A 64 -3.46 -1.88 9.01
CA CYS A 64 -2.38 -2.86 8.91
C CYS A 64 -1.16 -2.19 8.26
N PRO A 65 -0.34 -1.43 9.02
CA PRO A 65 0.78 -0.68 8.47
C PRO A 65 1.98 -1.55 8.09
N GLY A 66 1.91 -2.86 8.28
CA GLY A 66 2.90 -3.80 7.76
C GLY A 66 2.43 -5.24 7.89
N PHE A 67 3.02 -6.13 7.09
CA PHE A 67 2.83 -7.58 7.12
C PHE A 67 4.04 -8.27 6.47
N ASP A 68 4.20 -9.57 6.72
CA ASP A 68 5.06 -10.42 5.92
C ASP A 68 4.24 -11.48 5.16
N TYR A 69 4.84 -12.01 4.10
CA TYR A 69 4.19 -12.97 3.23
C TYR A 69 5.23 -13.81 2.47
N ASP A 70 4.93 -15.11 2.26
CA ASP A 70 5.89 -16.07 1.69
C ASP A 70 5.85 -16.16 0.16
N VAL A 71 4.80 -15.68 -0.49
CA VAL A 71 4.55 -15.88 -1.93
C VAL A 71 4.66 -14.55 -2.68
N PRO A 72 5.44 -14.44 -3.78
CA PRO A 72 6.21 -15.50 -4.46
C PRO A 72 7.57 -15.81 -3.83
N VAL A 73 8.08 -14.91 -2.99
CA VAL A 73 9.28 -15.04 -2.15
C VAL A 73 8.96 -14.42 -0.81
N TYR A 74 9.62 -14.84 0.28
CA TYR A 74 9.42 -14.19 1.58
C TYR A 74 9.74 -12.69 1.50
N HIS A 75 8.81 -11.84 1.93
CA HIS A 75 8.98 -10.39 1.90
C HIS A 75 8.22 -9.72 3.05
N LYS A 76 8.62 -8.49 3.38
CA LYS A 76 7.99 -7.64 4.40
C LYS A 76 7.48 -6.35 3.76
N ALA A 77 6.17 -6.12 3.80
CA ALA A 77 5.57 -4.82 3.51
C ALA A 77 5.58 -3.97 4.78
N GLN A 78 6.16 -2.77 4.73
CA GLN A 78 6.39 -1.95 5.92
C GLN A 78 6.16 -0.49 5.59
N ALA A 79 5.14 0.13 6.19
CA ALA A 79 4.87 1.55 6.04
C ALA A 79 5.86 2.43 6.81
N GLY A 80 6.65 1.85 7.73
CA GLY A 80 7.68 2.52 8.51
C GLY A 80 7.14 3.44 9.63
N THR A 81 5.82 3.55 9.74
CA THR A 81 5.12 4.23 10.85
C THR A 81 3.85 3.45 11.18
N PRO A 82 3.34 3.51 12.43
CA PRO A 82 2.08 2.85 12.79
C PRO A 82 0.84 3.66 12.41
N PHE A 83 0.98 4.74 11.63
CA PHE A 83 -0.12 5.65 11.35
C PHE A 83 -1.12 5.03 10.37
N ALA A 84 -2.40 5.33 10.57
CA ALA A 84 -3.42 5.00 9.58
C ALA A 84 -3.18 5.83 8.31
N SER A 85 -3.16 5.17 7.15
CA SER A 85 -2.96 5.84 5.86
C SER A 85 -4.20 5.79 5.00
N TYR A 86 -4.54 6.94 4.40
CA TYR A 86 -5.51 7.03 3.31
C TYR A 86 -5.18 8.16 2.34
N ALA A 87 -5.90 8.22 1.23
CA ALA A 87 -5.84 9.30 0.26
C ALA A 87 -7.20 9.98 0.09
N ILE A 88 -7.20 11.30 -0.05
CA ILE A 88 -8.32 12.10 -0.54
C ILE A 88 -8.06 12.39 -2.01
N LEU A 89 -9.04 12.10 -2.87
CA LEU A 89 -8.93 12.26 -4.31
C LEU A 89 -9.87 13.38 -4.76
N GLU A 90 -9.30 14.45 -5.27
CA GLU A 90 -10.05 15.60 -5.78
C GLU A 90 -10.01 15.60 -7.32
N LYS A 91 -11.16 15.76 -7.97
CA LYS A 91 -11.22 15.98 -9.42
C LYS A 91 -11.16 17.47 -9.71
N THR A 92 -10.09 17.90 -10.37
CA THR A 92 -9.86 19.30 -10.75
C THR A 92 -9.94 19.47 -12.27
N ASP A 93 -9.91 20.70 -12.76
CA ASP A 93 -9.80 21.00 -14.20
C ASP A 93 -8.50 20.47 -14.83
N ARG A 94 -7.48 20.18 -14.01
CA ARG A 94 -6.19 19.61 -14.44
C ARG A 94 -6.14 18.09 -14.31
N GLY A 95 -7.23 17.44 -13.91
CA GLY A 95 -7.30 16.01 -13.65
C GLY A 95 -7.40 15.67 -12.15
N TRP A 96 -7.14 14.40 -11.83
CA TRP A 96 -7.21 13.89 -10.45
C TRP A 96 -5.98 14.33 -9.63
N GLN A 97 -6.23 14.90 -8.46
CA GLN A 97 -5.21 15.33 -7.51
C GLN A 97 -5.33 14.49 -6.22
N PRO A 98 -4.36 13.60 -5.95
CA PRO A 98 -4.32 12.86 -4.68
C PRO A 98 -3.70 13.71 -3.56
N SER A 99 -4.25 13.58 -2.36
CA SER A 99 -3.68 14.08 -1.11
C SER A 99 -3.61 12.95 -0.08
N PHE A 100 -2.40 12.53 0.27
CA PHE A 100 -2.19 11.48 1.27
C PHE A 100 -2.31 12.03 2.69
N ARG A 101 -2.84 11.20 3.58
CA ARG A 101 -3.04 11.49 4.99
C ARG A 101 -2.49 10.34 5.81
N LEU A 102 -1.57 10.66 6.71
CA LEU A 102 -1.12 9.78 7.76
C LEU A 102 -1.69 10.30 9.08
N VAL A 103 -2.47 9.46 9.77
CA VAL A 103 -3.20 9.85 10.97
C VAL A 103 -2.70 9.05 12.16
N ARG A 104 -2.25 9.79 13.19
CA ARG A 104 -1.95 9.22 14.51
C ARG A 104 -3.25 8.80 15.19
N TYR A 105 -3.22 7.64 15.82
CA TYR A 105 -4.27 7.13 16.69
C TYR A 105 -3.58 6.41 17.87
N ASP A 106 -4.35 5.88 18.81
CA ASP A 106 -3.81 5.05 19.89
C ASP A 106 -3.42 3.66 19.37
N ASN A 107 -2.31 3.61 18.64
CA ASN A 107 -1.80 2.39 18.01
C ASN A 107 -1.31 1.36 19.04
N LEU A 108 -0.85 1.83 20.21
CA LEU A 108 -0.39 0.93 21.28
C LEU A 108 -1.56 0.21 21.95
N ALA A 109 -2.73 0.85 22.11
CA ALA A 109 -3.93 0.15 22.57
C ALA A 109 -4.34 -0.98 21.60
N MET A 110 -4.17 -0.77 20.29
CA MET A 110 -4.47 -1.80 19.29
C MET A 110 -3.41 -2.90 19.26
N ALA A 111 -2.12 -2.56 19.40
CA ALA A 111 -1.05 -3.55 19.55
C ALA A 111 -1.25 -4.43 20.78
N GLU A 112 -1.67 -3.84 21.90
CA GLU A 112 -2.00 -4.56 23.13
C GLU A 112 -3.23 -5.46 22.95
N LEU A 113 -4.25 -5.02 22.22
CA LEU A 113 -5.36 -5.88 21.83
C LEU A 113 -4.90 -7.07 21.00
N ALA A 114 -4.08 -6.84 19.96
CA ALA A 114 -3.52 -7.90 19.12
C ALA A 114 -2.72 -8.92 19.95
N ARG A 115 -1.92 -8.44 20.92
CA ARG A 115 -1.16 -9.29 21.86
C ARG A 115 -2.07 -10.20 22.68
N ARG A 116 -3.19 -9.69 23.20
CA ARG A 116 -4.18 -10.51 23.94
C ARG A 116 -4.81 -11.60 23.08
N HIS A 117 -4.86 -11.41 21.76
CA HIS A 117 -5.35 -12.38 20.80
C HIS A 117 -4.25 -13.28 20.19
N GLY A 118 -2.99 -13.15 20.65
CA GLY A 118 -1.88 -13.95 20.14
C GLY A 118 -1.42 -13.58 18.71
N MET A 119 -1.83 -12.42 18.20
CA MET A 119 -1.53 -11.96 16.84
C MET A 119 -0.20 -11.18 16.81
N MET A 120 0.92 -11.87 17.01
CA MET A 120 2.22 -11.21 17.22
C MET A 120 2.71 -10.40 16.01
N ASP A 121 2.41 -10.82 14.79
CA ASP A 121 2.77 -10.07 13.57
C ASP A 121 2.10 -8.69 13.56
N TRP A 122 0.83 -8.64 14.00
CA TRP A 122 0.09 -7.40 14.18
C TRP A 122 0.64 -6.55 15.33
N VAL A 123 1.17 -7.14 16.40
CA VAL A 123 1.83 -6.38 17.47
C VAL A 123 3.01 -5.59 16.90
N SER A 124 3.85 -6.21 16.08
CA SER A 124 5.01 -5.53 15.48
C SER A 124 4.56 -4.38 14.56
N ALA A 125 3.65 -4.69 13.63
CA ALA A 125 3.12 -3.73 12.67
C ALA A 125 2.43 -2.55 13.37
N LEU A 126 1.49 -2.80 14.28
CA LEU A 126 0.75 -1.76 14.98
C LEU A 126 1.62 -0.95 15.94
N SER A 127 2.70 -1.53 16.49
CA SER A 127 3.58 -0.79 17.40
C SER A 127 4.47 0.22 16.67
N SER A 128 4.92 -0.12 15.46
CA SER A 128 6.03 0.61 14.81
C SER A 128 5.86 0.87 13.31
N GLY A 129 5.02 0.13 12.62
CA GLY A 129 4.97 0.06 11.15
C GLY A 129 6.04 -0.82 10.52
N TRP A 130 6.82 -1.55 11.33
CA TRP A 130 7.84 -2.51 10.91
C TRP A 130 7.46 -3.93 11.33
N ILE A 131 7.97 -4.93 10.61
CA ILE A 131 7.80 -6.35 10.95
C ILE A 131 9.12 -6.88 11.52
N ALA A 132 9.11 -7.25 12.81
CA ALA A 132 10.22 -7.84 13.53
C ALA A 132 10.46 -9.28 13.05
#